data_AF-A0A8T9C3G6-F1
#
_entry.id   AF-A0A8T9C3G6-F1
#
_cell.length_a   1.000
_cell.length_b   1.000
_cell.length_c   1.000
_cell.angle_alpha   90.00
_cell.angle_beta   90.00
_cell.angle_gamma   90.00
#
_symmetry.space_group_name_H-M   'P 1'
#
loop_
_entity.id
_entity.type
_entity.pdbx_description
1 polymer ?
#
loop_
_entity_poly.entity_id
_entity_poly.type
_entity_poly.pdbx_seq_one_letter_code
_entity_poly.pdbx_strand_id
1 'polypeptide(L)'
;MSFLKDLLLFYTTDVDVIGIKHLDSHSFSSKMECQSHFSESGEYHGGRTKMKLVHFHRMSSDDQLDKAELSITPSLRQNVLNCLAFLRPRKSERNAEQARRQNLERRTPTPSIIPALSFASMMSQVDASPYAWPTSDSMNPNTTALVIIDMQKDFCSPDGYLVQQGYEIDSVRAVIPRIKQLLTLFRTLGFPIYHTREGHRSDLSTLSARELSRSRNNPSGLGIGDMGPLGRLLIRGEKGHDIIPELYPLDGEQVIDKPGRSAFQHTDFKLMLNIRGITNLIICGVTTDVCVHSTMRDANDNNFDCLLVEDASAASEEHLHTHAVESVKAEGGIFGAVSTTDRILAALGAKESGGLKRLSAGDQF
;
A
#
# COMPACT_ATOMS: atom_id res chain seq x y z
N MET A 1 -2.28 -17.44 -14.32
CA MET A 1 -1.61 -17.78 -13.05
C MET A 1 -1.55 -19.29 -12.91
N SER A 2 -0.37 -19.89 -13.06
CA SER A 2 -0.14 -21.28 -12.69
C SER A 2 0.05 -21.34 -11.17
N PHE A 3 -0.82 -22.05 -10.46
CA PHE A 3 -0.53 -22.41 -9.08
C PHE A 3 0.69 -23.34 -9.07
N LEU A 4 1.84 -22.83 -8.66
CA LEU A 4 2.98 -23.65 -8.25
C LEU A 4 2.57 -24.31 -6.93
N LYS A 5 2.48 -25.64 -6.92
CA LYS A 5 2.17 -26.42 -5.73
C LYS A 5 3.47 -27.05 -5.24
N ASP A 6 4.02 -26.50 -4.16
CA ASP A 6 5.18 -27.06 -3.50
C ASP A 6 4.72 -28.17 -2.54
N LEU A 7 5.30 -29.37 -2.71
CA LEU A 7 5.01 -30.54 -1.89
C LEU A 7 6.25 -30.88 -1.05
N LEU A 8 6.08 -30.95 0.27
CA LEU A 8 7.13 -31.46 1.18
C LEU A 8 6.82 -32.90 1.58
N LEU A 9 7.80 -33.80 1.40
CA LEU A 9 7.76 -35.20 1.81
C LEU A 9 8.80 -35.47 2.90
N PHE A 10 8.37 -36.12 3.98
CA PHE A 10 9.25 -36.59 5.05
C PHE A 10 9.32 -38.13 5.02
N TYR A 11 10.52 -38.69 4.88
CA TYR A 11 10.73 -40.13 4.99
C TYR A 11 11.98 -40.45 5.80
N THR A 12 12.00 -41.64 6.39
CA THR A 12 13.19 -42.24 7.03
C THR A 12 13.78 -43.29 6.09
N THR A 13 15.07 -43.57 6.22
CA THR A 13 15.75 -44.53 5.33
C THR A 13 15.25 -45.97 5.45
N ASP A 14 14.55 -46.31 6.53
CA ASP A 14 14.29 -47.72 6.85
C ASP A 14 12.82 -48.12 7.01
N VAL A 15 11.86 -47.25 7.33
CA VAL A 15 10.42 -47.60 7.22
C VAL A 15 9.51 -46.37 7.18
N ASP A 16 8.50 -46.42 6.29
CA ASP A 16 7.29 -45.60 6.13
C ASP A 16 7.38 -44.06 6.00
N VAL A 17 6.53 -43.52 5.11
CA VAL A 17 6.33 -42.07 4.91
C VAL A 17 5.68 -41.48 6.16
N ILE A 18 6.34 -40.53 6.82
CA ILE A 18 5.87 -39.95 8.09
C ILE A 18 4.88 -38.78 7.86
N GLY A 19 4.86 -38.19 6.66
CA GLY A 19 3.82 -37.22 6.31
C GLY A 19 4.05 -36.49 4.97
N ILE A 20 2.96 -35.93 4.44
CA ILE A 20 2.93 -35.07 3.25
C ILE A 20 2.28 -33.75 3.65
N LYS A 21 2.93 -32.62 3.38
CA LYS A 21 2.35 -31.29 3.63
C LYS A 21 2.26 -30.49 2.33
N HIS A 22 1.07 -29.96 2.07
CA HIS A 22 0.80 -29.02 0.98
C HIS A 22 1.19 -27.62 1.47
N LEU A 23 2.04 -26.91 0.73
CA LEU A 23 2.35 -25.51 1.01
C LEU A 23 1.37 -24.63 0.23
N ASP A 24 0.16 -24.46 0.77
CA ASP A 24 -0.72 -23.38 0.33
C ASP A 24 -0.52 -22.18 1.26
N SER A 25 -0.23 -21.02 0.68
CA SER A 25 -0.19 -19.75 1.39
C SER A 25 -1.58 -19.44 1.95
N HIS A 26 -1.76 -19.67 3.25
CA HIS A 26 -2.86 -19.27 4.16
C HIS A 26 -3.49 -20.44 4.91
N SER A 27 -2.83 -20.88 6.00
CA SER A 27 -3.44 -21.23 7.30
C SER A 27 -2.38 -21.88 8.20
N PHE A 28 -1.92 -21.14 9.20
CA PHE A 28 -1.12 -21.69 10.29
C PHE A 28 -2.08 -22.06 11.42
N SER A 29 -2.21 -23.35 11.74
CA SER A 29 -2.90 -23.78 12.96
C SER A 29 -2.48 -25.19 13.40
N SER A 30 -1.97 -25.22 14.64
CA SER A 30 -1.83 -26.34 15.58
C SER A 30 -0.67 -27.34 15.43
N LYS A 31 0.32 -27.09 16.31
CA LYS A 31 1.16 -28.02 17.10
C LYS A 31 2.01 -29.07 16.37
N MET A 32 3.25 -28.68 16.10
CA MET A 32 4.41 -29.50 16.45
C MET A 32 5.55 -28.55 16.80
N GLU A 33 5.92 -28.49 18.08
CA GLU A 33 7.11 -27.76 18.52
C GLU A 33 8.35 -28.46 17.96
N CYS A 34 9.02 -27.82 17.02
CA CYS A 34 10.44 -28.07 16.78
C CYS A 34 11.07 -26.69 16.51
N GLN A 35 11.72 -26.17 17.54
CA GLN A 35 12.46 -24.91 17.47
C GLN A 35 13.69 -25.03 16.55
N SER A 36 14.06 -23.90 15.96
CA SER A 36 15.29 -23.58 15.21
C SER A 36 15.28 -23.72 13.68
N HIS A 37 15.97 -22.76 13.06
CA HIS A 37 15.98 -22.38 11.65
C HIS A 37 16.47 -23.48 10.70
N PHE A 38 15.80 -23.65 9.55
CA PHE A 38 16.30 -24.42 8.42
C PHE A 38 16.97 -23.48 7.41
N SER A 39 18.26 -23.68 7.15
CA SER A 39 18.95 -23.16 5.96
C SER A 39 18.84 -24.16 4.81
N GLU A 40 18.82 -23.65 3.59
CA GLU A 40 18.79 -24.45 2.35
C GLU A 40 19.87 -25.54 2.37
N SER A 41 19.45 -26.80 2.24
CA SER A 41 20.26 -28.02 2.28
C SER A 41 21.04 -28.28 3.58
N GLY A 42 20.45 -29.06 4.50
CA GLY A 42 21.16 -29.57 5.68
C GLY A 42 20.70 -30.97 6.07
N GLU A 43 21.64 -31.89 6.25
CA GLU A 43 21.39 -33.19 6.88
C GLU A 43 21.33 -33.03 8.41
N TYR A 44 20.29 -33.57 9.05
CA TYR A 44 20.21 -33.61 10.51
C TYR A 44 20.88 -34.88 11.04
N HIS A 45 21.77 -34.74 12.02
CA HIS A 45 22.42 -35.87 12.71
C HIS A 45 22.16 -35.80 14.21
N GLY A 46 20.93 -36.10 14.60
CA GLY A 46 20.55 -36.33 15.99
C GLY A 46 19.67 -37.58 16.08
N GLY A 47 20.25 -38.70 16.55
CA GLY A 47 19.55 -39.92 16.93
C GLY A 47 18.91 -40.74 15.78
N ARG A 48 19.64 -41.75 15.27
CA ARG A 48 19.23 -42.91 14.42
C ARG A 48 18.21 -42.72 13.28
N THR A 49 17.85 -41.50 12.88
CA THR A 49 16.93 -41.27 11.76
C THR A 49 17.51 -40.23 10.81
N LYS A 50 17.82 -40.64 9.57
CA LYS A 50 18.20 -39.72 8.50
C LYS A 50 16.94 -39.17 7.84
N MET A 51 16.77 -37.85 7.86
CA MET A 51 15.70 -37.16 7.13
C MET A 51 16.30 -36.42 5.94
N LYS A 52 15.69 -36.54 4.76
CA LYS A 52 16.13 -35.86 3.53
C LYS A 52 14.98 -35.04 2.95
N LEU A 53 15.25 -33.76 2.66
CA LEU A 53 14.29 -32.84 2.05
C LEU A 53 14.40 -32.91 0.53
N VAL A 54 13.27 -33.04 -0.17
CA VAL A 54 13.23 -33.04 -1.65
C VAL A 54 12.21 -32.00 -2.12
N HIS A 55 12.67 -31.01 -2.89
CA HIS A 55 11.81 -30.04 -3.56
C HIS A 55 11.36 -30.61 -4.91
N PHE A 56 10.06 -30.81 -5.08
CA PHE A 56 9.49 -31.25 -6.35
C PHE A 56 8.98 -30.05 -7.15
N HIS A 57 9.78 -29.57 -8.09
CA HIS A 57 9.30 -28.59 -9.07
C HIS A 57 8.73 -29.34 -10.29
N ARG A 58 7.40 -29.34 -10.40
CA ARG A 58 6.66 -29.65 -11.65
C ARG A 58 7.05 -30.98 -12.33
N MET A 59 6.83 -32.11 -11.67
CA MET A 59 7.03 -33.44 -12.27
C MET A 59 5.71 -34.05 -12.75
N SER A 60 5.62 -34.41 -14.04
CA SER A 60 4.40 -34.94 -14.67
C SER A 60 4.50 -36.39 -15.20
N SER A 61 5.66 -37.05 -15.09
CA SER A 61 5.88 -38.42 -15.60
C SER A 61 6.93 -39.22 -14.80
N ASP A 62 6.89 -40.54 -14.93
CA ASP A 62 7.80 -41.50 -14.26
C ASP A 62 9.29 -41.24 -14.59
N ASP A 63 9.59 -40.75 -15.80
CA ASP A 63 10.94 -40.45 -16.30
C ASP A 63 11.68 -39.37 -15.49
N GLN A 64 10.97 -38.51 -14.75
CA GLN A 64 11.60 -37.42 -14.01
C GLN A 64 12.03 -37.83 -12.59
N LEU A 65 11.44 -38.89 -12.03
CA LEU A 65 11.87 -39.44 -10.74
C LEU A 65 13.23 -40.16 -10.86
N ASP A 66 13.48 -40.83 -11.99
CA ASP A 66 14.76 -41.51 -12.24
C ASP A 66 15.92 -40.52 -12.46
N LYS A 67 15.63 -39.28 -12.90
CA LYS A 67 16.65 -38.22 -13.10
C LYS A 67 17.06 -37.50 -11.81
N ALA A 68 16.31 -37.62 -10.73
CA ALA A 68 16.55 -36.88 -9.50
C ALA A 68 17.62 -37.52 -8.58
N GLU A 69 18.38 -38.53 -9.05
CA GLU A 69 19.40 -39.28 -8.28
C GLU A 69 18.96 -39.60 -6.85
N LEU A 70 17.68 -39.96 -6.68
CA LEU A 70 17.11 -40.34 -5.41
C LEU A 70 17.27 -41.86 -5.27
N SER A 71 18.21 -42.29 -4.43
CA SER A 71 18.34 -43.67 -3.96
C SER A 71 17.18 -44.03 -3.03
N ILE A 72 15.95 -44.02 -3.55
CA ILE A 72 14.73 -44.42 -2.84
C ILE A 72 14.41 -45.88 -3.15
N THR A 73 13.88 -46.60 -2.16
CA THR A 73 13.47 -47.99 -2.37
C THR A 73 12.29 -48.07 -3.35
N PRO A 74 12.12 -49.17 -4.12
CA PRO A 74 11.01 -49.32 -5.06
C PRO A 74 9.63 -49.11 -4.42
N SER A 75 9.46 -49.51 -3.16
CA SER A 75 8.22 -49.34 -2.41
C SER A 75 7.92 -47.86 -2.09
N LEU A 76 8.95 -47.08 -1.75
CA LEU A 76 8.79 -45.63 -1.53
C LEU A 76 8.48 -44.89 -2.84
N ARG A 77 9.10 -45.29 -3.96
CA ARG A 77 8.81 -44.76 -5.30
C ARG A 77 7.33 -44.94 -5.66
N GLN A 78 6.78 -46.13 -5.43
CA GLN A 78 5.38 -46.43 -5.74
C GLN A 78 4.41 -45.60 -4.87
N ASN A 79 4.73 -45.38 -3.60
CA ASN A 79 3.89 -44.58 -2.70
C ASN A 79 3.86 -43.09 -3.10
N VAL A 80 5.00 -42.53 -3.54
CA VAL A 80 5.06 -41.16 -4.06
C VAL A 80 4.22 -41.01 -5.33
N LEU A 81 4.31 -41.97 -6.26
CA LEU A 81 3.51 -41.98 -7.48
C LEU A 81 2.01 -42.08 -7.21
N ASN A 82 1.60 -42.91 -6.24
CA ASN A 82 0.21 -43.01 -5.83
C ASN A 82 -0.32 -41.69 -5.24
N CYS A 83 0.49 -40.97 -4.46
CA CYS A 83 0.13 -39.67 -3.91
C CYS A 83 0.01 -38.59 -5.01
N LEU A 84 0.95 -38.57 -5.97
CA LEU A 84 0.89 -37.67 -7.12
C LEU A 84 -0.33 -37.94 -8.01
N ALA A 85 -0.74 -39.21 -8.15
CA ALA A 85 -1.95 -39.58 -8.87
C ALA A 85 -3.22 -39.07 -8.15
N PHE A 86 -3.24 -39.06 -6.83
CA PHE A 86 -4.34 -38.52 -6.02
C PHE A 86 -4.47 -37.00 -6.12
N LEU A 87 -3.35 -36.30 -6.33
CA LEU A 87 -3.29 -34.84 -6.48
C LEU A 87 -3.60 -34.35 -7.91
N ARG A 88 -3.81 -35.25 -8.89
CA ARG A 88 -4.21 -34.87 -10.25
C ARG A 88 -5.66 -34.37 -10.23
N PRO A 89 -5.95 -33.16 -10.74
CA PRO A 89 -7.30 -32.61 -10.71
C PRO A 89 -8.29 -33.51 -11.47
N ARG A 90 -9.49 -33.67 -10.91
CA ARG A 90 -10.55 -34.50 -11.49
C ARG A 90 -10.93 -33.95 -12.87
N LYS A 91 -11.44 -34.80 -13.76
CA LYS A 91 -11.79 -34.41 -15.15
C LYS A 91 -12.75 -33.21 -15.19
N SER A 92 -13.65 -33.11 -14.21
CA SER A 92 -14.56 -31.97 -14.01
C SER A 92 -13.86 -30.66 -13.69
N GLU A 93 -12.79 -30.68 -12.88
CA GLU A 93 -12.01 -29.50 -12.51
C GLU A 93 -11.16 -28.99 -13.67
N ARG A 94 -10.61 -29.91 -14.48
CA ARG A 94 -9.91 -29.56 -15.73
C ARG A 94 -10.83 -28.89 -16.74
N ASN A 95 -12.06 -29.40 -16.88
CA ASN A 95 -13.06 -28.79 -17.76
C ASN A 95 -13.50 -27.41 -17.25
N ALA A 96 -13.63 -27.23 -15.94
CA ALA A 96 -13.95 -25.93 -15.33
C ALA A 96 -12.81 -24.92 -15.49
N GLU A 97 -11.55 -25.35 -15.41
CA GLU A 97 -10.39 -24.49 -15.65
C GLU A 97 -10.24 -24.12 -17.13
N GLN A 98 -10.53 -25.05 -18.05
CA GLN A 98 -10.53 -24.78 -19.49
C GLN A 98 -11.66 -23.81 -19.88
N ALA A 99 -12.85 -23.95 -19.28
CA ALA A 99 -13.95 -23.00 -19.44
C ALA A 99 -13.62 -21.61 -18.85
N ARG A 100 -12.89 -21.55 -17.71
CA ARG A 100 -12.38 -20.30 -17.13
C ARG A 100 -11.33 -19.62 -18.02
N ARG A 101 -10.42 -20.39 -18.62
CA ARG A 101 -9.43 -19.86 -19.59
C ARG A 101 -10.10 -19.32 -20.84
N GLN A 102 -11.07 -20.04 -21.40
CA GLN A 102 -11.82 -19.57 -22.56
C GLN A 102 -12.66 -18.31 -22.25
N ASN A 103 -13.18 -18.18 -21.02
CA ASN A 103 -13.86 -16.95 -20.58
C ASN A 103 -12.89 -15.80 -20.28
N LEU A 104 -11.65 -16.10 -19.86
CA LEU A 104 -10.60 -15.10 -19.64
C LEU A 104 -10.08 -14.56 -20.99
N GLU A 105 -9.87 -15.43 -21.98
CA GLU A 105 -9.47 -15.05 -23.36
C GLU A 105 -10.56 -14.25 -24.10
N ARG A 106 -11.84 -14.46 -23.77
CA ARG A 106 -12.96 -13.65 -24.28
C ARG A 106 -13.14 -12.31 -23.55
N ARG A 107 -12.51 -12.14 -22.37
CA ARG A 107 -12.62 -10.95 -21.52
C ARG A 107 -11.33 -10.14 -21.42
N THR A 108 -10.21 -10.65 -21.92
CA THR A 108 -9.03 -9.83 -22.20
C THR A 108 -9.33 -8.96 -23.41
N PRO A 109 -9.43 -7.63 -23.27
CA PRO A 109 -9.24 -6.77 -24.42
C PRO A 109 -7.89 -7.14 -25.01
N THR A 110 -7.79 -7.25 -26.33
CA THR A 110 -6.52 -7.09 -27.04
C THR A 110 -5.79 -5.92 -26.38
N PRO A 111 -4.49 -6.01 -26.06
CA PRO A 111 -3.78 -4.86 -25.53
C PRO A 111 -3.86 -3.79 -26.61
N SER A 112 -4.81 -2.87 -26.45
CA SER A 112 -4.74 -1.56 -27.07
C SER A 112 -3.40 -1.04 -26.63
N ILE A 113 -2.48 -1.00 -27.59
CA ILE A 113 -1.23 -0.27 -27.46
C ILE A 113 -1.65 1.14 -27.10
N ILE A 114 -1.74 1.42 -25.80
CA ILE A 114 -1.59 2.78 -25.29
C ILE A 114 -0.26 3.18 -25.90
N PRO A 115 -0.19 4.25 -26.71
CA PRO A 115 1.09 4.70 -27.21
C PRO A 115 1.99 4.80 -25.99
N ALA A 116 3.17 4.18 -26.04
CA ALA A 116 4.17 4.40 -25.01
C ALA A 116 4.41 5.92 -24.98
N LEU A 117 3.68 6.61 -24.11
CA LEU A 117 3.98 7.95 -23.69
C LEU A 117 5.42 7.82 -23.22
N SER A 118 6.31 8.48 -23.95
CA SER A 118 7.73 8.46 -23.65
C SER A 118 7.91 8.94 -22.21
N PHE A 119 8.05 8.01 -21.27
CA PHE A 119 8.31 8.30 -19.86
C PHE A 119 9.60 9.14 -19.71
N ALA A 120 10.50 9.08 -20.69
CA ALA A 120 11.69 9.92 -20.77
C ALA A 120 11.38 11.44 -20.82
N SER A 121 10.15 11.83 -21.16
CA SER A 121 9.71 13.24 -21.15
C SER A 121 9.12 13.72 -19.81
N MET A 122 8.91 12.83 -18.83
CA MET A 122 8.29 13.12 -17.54
C MET A 122 9.30 13.23 -16.39
N MET A 123 10.54 13.67 -16.64
CA MET A 123 11.38 14.21 -15.57
C MET A 123 10.94 15.66 -15.33
N SER A 124 10.15 15.90 -14.28
CA SER A 124 9.66 17.24 -13.94
C SER A 124 9.95 17.55 -12.48
N GLN A 125 10.62 18.68 -12.25
CA GLN A 125 10.53 19.33 -10.96
C GLN A 125 9.29 20.24 -10.93
N VAL A 126 8.78 20.45 -9.73
CA VAL A 126 7.77 21.42 -9.35
C VAL A 126 8.50 22.63 -8.79
N ASP A 127 8.10 23.82 -9.22
CA ASP A 127 8.50 25.07 -8.57
C ASP A 127 8.07 25.01 -7.10
N ALA A 128 9.02 25.09 -6.18
CA ALA A 128 8.79 24.88 -4.76
C ALA A 128 9.82 25.68 -3.95
N SER A 129 9.53 25.83 -2.66
CA SER A 129 10.40 26.51 -1.70
C SER A 129 10.88 25.51 -0.65
N PRO A 130 12.18 25.47 -0.32
CA PRO A 130 13.23 26.41 -0.72
C PRO A 130 13.98 26.01 -2.01
N TYR A 131 13.63 24.90 -2.64
CA TYR A 131 14.24 24.41 -3.88
C TYR A 131 13.18 23.78 -4.79
N ALA A 132 13.50 23.66 -6.09
CA ALA A 132 12.66 22.95 -7.04
C ALA A 132 12.65 21.43 -6.73
N TRP A 133 11.46 20.85 -6.57
CA TRP A 133 11.28 19.51 -6.03
C TRP A 133 10.83 18.51 -7.11
N PRO A 134 11.25 17.23 -7.14
CA PRO A 134 12.17 16.58 -6.21
C PRO A 134 13.62 16.88 -6.56
N THR A 135 14.51 16.73 -5.59
CA THR A 135 15.97 16.94 -5.74
C THR A 135 16.61 16.03 -6.79
N SER A 136 15.97 14.90 -7.09
CA SER A 136 16.47 13.85 -8.00
C SER A 136 15.92 13.95 -9.44
N ASP A 137 15.14 14.99 -9.78
CA ASP A 137 14.45 15.15 -11.08
C ASP A 137 13.55 13.94 -11.45
N SER A 138 13.19 13.13 -10.45
CA SER A 138 12.64 11.80 -10.67
C SER A 138 11.12 11.75 -10.64
N MET A 139 10.39 12.86 -10.65
CA MET A 139 8.93 12.86 -10.44
C MET A 139 8.17 12.17 -11.57
N ASN A 140 7.70 10.94 -11.36
CA ASN A 140 6.87 10.20 -12.32
C ASN A 140 6.01 9.14 -11.59
N PRO A 141 5.04 8.49 -12.26
CA PRO A 141 4.15 7.52 -11.63
C PRO A 141 4.81 6.29 -10.96
N ASN A 142 6.07 5.97 -11.28
CA ASN A 142 6.78 4.83 -10.70
C ASN A 142 7.55 5.19 -9.41
N THR A 143 7.84 6.47 -9.20
CA THR A 143 8.72 6.95 -8.12
C THR A 143 8.01 7.90 -7.15
N THR A 144 6.86 8.45 -7.55
CA THR A 144 6.14 9.48 -6.78
C THR A 144 4.76 8.98 -6.42
N ALA A 145 4.32 9.23 -5.18
CA ALA A 145 2.94 8.99 -4.75
C ALA A 145 2.29 10.27 -4.18
N LEU A 146 0.97 10.38 -4.34
CA LEU A 146 0.14 11.34 -3.60
C LEU A 146 -0.36 10.70 -2.32
N VAL A 147 -0.24 11.42 -1.20
CA VAL A 147 -0.69 10.99 0.12
C VAL A 147 -1.70 12.01 0.65
N ILE A 148 -2.97 11.60 0.74
CA ILE A 148 -4.08 12.42 1.25
C ILE A 148 -4.37 12.01 2.68
N ILE A 149 -4.09 12.92 3.61
CA ILE A 149 -4.10 12.62 5.05
C ILE A 149 -5.43 13.01 5.68
N ASP A 150 -6.09 12.01 6.27
CA ASP A 150 -7.18 12.11 7.25
C ASP A 150 -8.33 13.05 6.86
N MET A 151 -8.73 13.06 5.60
CA MET A 151 -9.93 13.76 5.14
C MET A 151 -11.21 12.99 5.53
N GLN A 152 -11.37 12.73 6.83
CA GLN A 152 -12.45 11.95 7.43
C GLN A 152 -13.59 12.86 7.90
N LYS A 153 -14.80 12.30 8.00
CA LYS A 153 -15.96 13.05 8.54
C LYS A 153 -15.69 13.52 9.99
N ASP A 154 -14.96 12.74 10.78
CA ASP A 154 -14.56 13.11 12.13
C ASP A 154 -13.72 14.39 12.20
N PHE A 155 -13.01 14.75 11.12
CA PHE A 155 -12.23 15.99 11.05
C PHE A 155 -12.92 17.09 10.24
N CYS A 156 -13.81 16.74 9.31
CA CYS A 156 -14.39 17.66 8.33
C CYS A 156 -15.88 17.95 8.49
N SER A 157 -16.57 17.34 9.46
CA SER A 157 -18.03 17.46 9.66
C SER A 157 -18.37 18.21 10.95
N PRO A 158 -19.45 19.02 10.97
CA PRO A 158 -19.93 19.68 12.19
C PRO A 158 -20.28 18.68 13.31
N ASP A 159 -20.57 17.44 12.94
CA ASP A 159 -20.93 16.35 13.85
C ASP A 159 -19.73 15.45 14.23
N GLY A 160 -18.52 15.81 13.79
CA GLY A 160 -17.30 15.00 13.92
C GLY A 160 -16.49 15.25 15.19
N TYR A 161 -15.50 14.38 15.44
CA TYR A 161 -14.54 14.47 16.53
C TYR A 161 -13.91 15.86 16.72
N LEU A 162 -13.46 16.54 15.65
CA LEU A 162 -12.73 17.81 15.77
C LEU A 162 -13.58 18.92 16.40
N VAL A 163 -14.88 18.96 16.08
CA VAL A 163 -15.84 19.86 16.72
C VAL A 163 -16.07 19.49 18.18
N GLN A 164 -16.12 18.19 18.51
CA GLN A 164 -16.18 17.75 19.92
C GLN A 164 -14.94 18.17 20.72
N GLN A 165 -13.79 18.35 20.07
CA GLN A 165 -12.60 18.91 20.70
C GLN A 165 -12.64 20.44 20.86
N GLY A 166 -13.67 21.12 20.35
CA GLY A 166 -13.87 22.58 20.47
C GLY A 166 -13.22 23.40 19.35
N TYR A 167 -12.91 22.78 18.21
CA TYR A 167 -12.33 23.46 17.06
C TYR A 167 -13.37 23.72 15.96
N GLU A 168 -13.21 24.85 15.28
CA GLU A 168 -13.92 25.14 14.03
C GLU A 168 -13.33 24.32 12.87
N ILE A 169 -14.16 24.06 11.86
CA ILE A 169 -13.79 23.19 10.72
C ILE A 169 -13.72 23.92 9.39
N ASP A 170 -13.97 25.22 9.36
CA ASP A 170 -14.04 25.99 8.12
C ASP A 170 -12.71 25.94 7.33
N SER A 171 -11.58 26.10 8.01
CA SER A 171 -10.24 26.00 7.39
C SER A 171 -9.99 24.60 6.81
N VAL A 172 -10.31 23.55 7.57
CA VAL A 172 -10.19 22.15 7.18
C VAL A 172 -11.08 21.81 5.98
N ARG A 173 -12.27 22.40 5.89
CA ARG A 173 -13.18 22.20 4.75
C ARG A 173 -12.76 23.02 3.52
N ALA A 174 -12.15 24.18 3.72
CA ALA A 174 -11.75 25.08 2.63
C ALA A 174 -10.74 24.45 1.65
N VAL A 175 -9.94 23.47 2.10
CA VAL A 175 -8.93 22.80 1.26
C VAL A 175 -9.48 21.67 0.38
N ILE A 176 -10.71 21.20 0.61
CA ILE A 176 -11.32 20.07 -0.12
C ILE A 176 -11.27 20.26 -1.66
N PRO A 177 -11.63 21.43 -2.23
CA PRO A 177 -11.57 21.63 -3.68
C PRO A 177 -10.15 21.50 -4.24
N ARG A 178 -9.13 21.98 -3.51
CA ARG A 178 -7.71 21.89 -3.92
C ARG A 178 -7.22 20.46 -3.90
N ILE A 179 -7.52 19.71 -2.84
CA ILE A 179 -7.20 18.28 -2.76
C ILE A 179 -7.90 17.51 -3.90
N LYS A 180 -9.14 17.86 -4.24
CA LYS A 180 -9.88 17.23 -5.34
C LYS A 180 -9.24 17.47 -6.71
N GLN A 181 -8.67 18.67 -6.93
CA GLN A 181 -7.91 18.98 -8.15
C GLN A 181 -6.67 18.09 -8.26
N LEU A 182 -5.87 17.97 -7.19
CA LEU A 182 -4.72 17.07 -7.14
C LEU A 182 -5.14 15.62 -7.37
N LEU A 183 -6.13 15.13 -6.64
CA LEU A 183 -6.63 13.77 -6.75
C LEU A 183 -7.06 13.42 -8.17
N THR A 184 -7.79 14.33 -8.83
CA THR A 184 -8.23 14.15 -10.22
C THR A 184 -7.06 14.06 -11.19
N LEU A 185 -6.07 14.96 -11.05
CA LEU A 185 -4.87 14.96 -11.88
C LEU A 185 -4.05 13.69 -11.70
N PHE A 186 -3.80 13.28 -10.46
CA PHE A 186 -2.98 12.10 -10.16
C PHE A 186 -3.65 10.80 -10.64
N ARG A 187 -4.98 10.70 -10.53
CA ARG A 187 -5.76 9.62 -11.16
C ARG A 187 -5.58 9.60 -12.67
N THR A 188 -5.72 10.76 -13.32
CA THR A 188 -5.60 10.91 -14.77
C THR A 188 -4.22 10.47 -15.28
N LEU A 189 -3.17 10.84 -14.53
CA LEU A 189 -1.80 10.54 -14.89
C LEU A 189 -1.28 9.19 -14.35
N GLY A 190 -2.14 8.41 -13.69
CA GLY A 190 -1.81 7.06 -13.21
C GLY A 190 -0.82 7.03 -12.05
N PHE A 191 -0.72 8.12 -11.28
CA PHE A 191 0.12 8.13 -10.08
C PHE A 191 -0.51 7.23 -8.99
N PRO A 192 0.32 6.56 -8.17
CA PRO A 192 -0.11 5.90 -6.95
C PRO A 192 -0.70 6.92 -5.97
N ILE A 193 -1.85 6.57 -5.40
CA ILE A 193 -2.55 7.40 -4.42
C ILE A 193 -2.77 6.58 -3.15
N TYR A 194 -2.41 7.16 -2.02
CA TYR A 194 -2.63 6.63 -0.69
C TYR A 194 -3.49 7.61 0.09
N HIS A 195 -4.51 7.08 0.75
CA HIS A 195 -5.35 7.82 1.69
C HIS A 195 -5.05 7.32 3.09
N THR A 196 -5.16 8.19 4.09
CA THR A 196 -5.03 7.76 5.49
C THR A 196 -6.31 8.04 6.26
N ARG A 197 -6.53 7.23 7.29
CA ARG A 197 -7.56 7.46 8.29
C ARG A 197 -6.96 7.25 9.67
N GLU A 198 -7.02 8.27 10.51
CA GLU A 198 -6.75 8.11 11.93
C GLU A 198 -7.92 7.38 12.60
N GLY A 199 -7.61 6.27 13.28
CA GLY A 199 -8.58 5.61 14.13
C GLY A 199 -8.11 4.34 14.78
N HIS A 200 -8.85 3.95 15.82
CA HIS A 200 -8.55 2.83 16.68
C HIS A 200 -9.48 1.65 16.42
N ARG A 201 -9.02 0.44 16.77
CA ARG A 201 -9.86 -0.76 16.74
C ARG A 201 -11.06 -0.58 17.66
N SER A 202 -12.16 -1.27 17.35
CA SER A 202 -13.41 -1.17 18.12
C SER A 202 -13.28 -1.62 19.58
N ASP A 203 -12.36 -2.53 19.86
CA ASP A 203 -11.98 -2.99 21.20
C ASP A 203 -11.01 -2.04 21.95
N LEU A 204 -10.66 -0.89 21.33
CA LEU A 204 -9.70 0.10 21.83
C LEU A 204 -8.28 -0.45 22.06
N SER A 205 -7.95 -1.63 21.55
CA SER A 205 -6.65 -2.26 21.82
C SER A 205 -5.46 -1.50 21.23
N THR A 206 -5.72 -0.54 20.33
CA THR A 206 -4.71 0.34 19.72
C THR A 206 -4.72 1.75 20.31
N LEU A 207 -5.48 2.01 21.39
CA LEU A 207 -5.56 3.30 22.05
C LEU A 207 -4.79 3.28 23.37
N SER A 208 -3.77 4.12 23.51
CA SER A 208 -3.01 4.21 24.75
C SER A 208 -3.82 4.90 25.86
N ALA A 209 -3.53 4.59 27.13
CA ALA A 209 -4.16 5.25 28.27
C ALA A 209 -3.93 6.77 28.26
N ARG A 210 -2.76 7.22 27.80
CA ARG A 210 -2.43 8.65 27.65
C ARG A 210 -3.30 9.31 26.59
N GLU A 211 -3.47 8.69 25.42
CA GLU A 211 -4.34 9.23 24.36
C GLU A 211 -5.81 9.23 24.79
N LEU A 212 -6.28 8.17 25.44
CA LEU A 212 -7.63 8.11 25.99
C LEU A 212 -7.88 9.28 26.95
N SER A 213 -6.97 9.51 27.90
CA SER A 213 -7.08 10.61 28.86
C SER A 213 -7.02 11.98 28.18
N ARG A 214 -6.09 12.19 27.24
CA ARG A 214 -5.94 13.46 26.52
C ARG A 214 -7.18 13.78 25.70
N SER A 215 -7.75 12.79 25.02
CA SER A 215 -8.88 13.00 24.11
C SER A 215 -10.15 13.50 24.78
N ARG A 216 -10.29 13.34 26.09
CA ARG A 216 -11.40 13.89 26.89
C ARG A 216 -11.11 15.25 27.52
N ASN A 217 -9.87 15.73 27.41
CA ASN A 217 -9.46 17.01 27.95
C ASN A 217 -9.82 18.15 26.99
N ASN A 218 -11.12 18.38 26.82
CA ASN A 218 -11.70 19.39 25.95
C ASN A 218 -13.06 19.86 26.53
N PRO A 219 -13.68 20.93 26.00
CA PRO A 219 -14.93 21.47 26.53
C PRO A 219 -16.13 20.51 26.51
N SER A 220 -16.21 19.57 25.57
CA SER A 220 -17.31 18.60 25.51
C SER A 220 -17.15 17.43 26.50
N GLY A 221 -15.92 17.15 26.94
CA GLY A 221 -15.58 15.99 27.74
C GLY A 221 -15.64 14.65 26.98
N LEU A 222 -16.06 14.64 25.71
CA LEU A 222 -16.10 13.47 24.86
C LEU A 222 -14.72 13.22 24.24
N GLY A 223 -14.31 11.95 24.22
CA GLY A 223 -13.03 11.52 23.67
C GLY A 223 -13.14 10.30 22.77
N ILE A 224 -11.98 9.77 22.40
CA ILE A 224 -11.89 8.63 21.48
C ILE A 224 -12.65 7.43 22.07
N GLY A 225 -13.52 6.84 21.24
CA GLY A 225 -14.33 5.69 21.61
C GLY A 225 -15.67 6.02 22.28
N ASP A 226 -15.88 7.24 22.74
CA ASP A 226 -17.16 7.70 23.26
C ASP A 226 -18.17 7.90 22.12
N MET A 227 -19.47 7.82 22.42
CA MET A 227 -20.53 7.98 21.41
C MET A 227 -20.69 9.45 21.00
N GLY A 228 -20.43 9.74 19.73
CA GLY A 228 -20.76 11.01 19.09
C GLY A 228 -21.90 10.88 18.07
N PRO A 229 -22.31 11.98 17.41
CA PRO A 229 -23.43 11.95 16.47
C PRO A 229 -23.17 11.11 15.21
N LEU A 230 -21.91 10.88 14.85
CA LEU A 230 -21.50 10.03 13.72
C LEU A 230 -21.00 8.63 14.14
N GLY A 231 -21.40 8.17 15.33
CA GLY A 231 -20.92 6.91 15.91
C GLY A 231 -19.80 7.13 16.92
N ARG A 232 -19.06 6.07 17.25
CA ARG A 232 -17.95 6.18 18.21
C ARG A 232 -16.79 6.96 17.62
N LEU A 233 -16.36 8.01 18.32
CA LEU A 233 -15.35 8.95 17.83
C LEU A 233 -14.00 8.27 17.55
N LEU A 234 -13.47 8.44 16.34
CA LEU A 234 -12.21 7.85 15.86
C LEU A 234 -12.13 6.32 15.98
N ILE A 235 -13.26 5.61 15.87
CA ILE A 235 -13.30 4.14 15.85
C ILE A 235 -13.49 3.61 14.44
N ARG A 236 -12.63 2.67 14.06
CA ARG A 236 -12.66 2.02 12.75
C ARG A 236 -14.00 1.37 12.48
N GLY A 237 -14.56 1.65 11.31
CA GLY A 237 -15.86 1.13 10.85
C GLY A 237 -17.05 2.04 11.17
N GLU A 238 -16.88 3.06 12.02
CA GLU A 238 -17.93 4.02 12.31
C GLU A 238 -18.09 5.05 11.18
N LYS A 239 -19.27 5.68 11.10
CA LYS A 239 -19.58 6.65 10.05
C LYS A 239 -18.63 7.85 10.08
N GLY A 240 -18.29 8.35 11.28
CA GLY A 240 -17.37 9.48 11.50
C GLY A 240 -15.95 9.18 11.03
N HIS A 241 -15.47 7.96 11.26
CA HIS A 241 -14.13 7.53 10.89
C HIS A 241 -13.91 7.45 9.36
N ASP A 242 -14.96 7.36 8.56
CA ASP A 242 -14.80 7.19 7.11
C ASP A 242 -14.42 8.49 6.38
N ILE A 243 -13.77 8.34 5.23
CA ILE A 243 -13.36 9.46 4.36
C ILE A 243 -14.61 10.21 3.84
N ILE A 244 -14.49 11.52 3.65
CA ILE A 244 -15.58 12.34 3.10
C ILE A 244 -15.89 11.94 1.64
N PRO A 245 -17.17 11.99 1.21
CA PRO A 245 -17.56 11.56 -0.15
C PRO A 245 -16.84 12.30 -1.28
N GLU A 246 -16.47 13.56 -1.08
CA GLU A 246 -15.83 14.43 -2.08
C GLU A 246 -14.45 13.92 -2.51
N LEU A 247 -13.77 13.19 -1.62
CA LEU A 247 -12.40 12.70 -1.77
C LEU A 247 -12.32 11.18 -1.63
N TYR A 248 -13.45 10.48 -1.79
CA TYR A 248 -13.51 9.05 -1.51
C TYR A 248 -12.54 8.24 -2.39
N PRO A 249 -11.85 7.23 -1.81
CA PRO A 249 -10.94 6.37 -2.57
C PRO A 249 -11.66 5.60 -3.68
N LEU A 250 -10.95 5.38 -4.79
CA LEU A 250 -11.37 4.44 -5.84
C LEU A 250 -10.72 3.07 -5.64
N ASP A 251 -11.24 2.04 -6.33
CA ASP A 251 -10.63 0.72 -6.38
C ASP A 251 -9.16 0.81 -6.80
N GLY A 252 -8.27 0.19 -6.02
CA GLY A 252 -6.82 0.21 -6.23
C GLY A 252 -6.08 1.33 -5.49
N GLU A 253 -6.79 2.36 -5.00
CA GLU A 253 -6.22 3.37 -4.10
C GLU A 253 -6.18 2.82 -2.68
N GLN A 254 -5.01 2.90 -2.05
CA GLN A 254 -4.78 2.23 -0.78
C GLN A 254 -5.22 3.12 0.38
N VAL A 255 -5.87 2.55 1.38
CA VAL A 255 -6.33 3.27 2.58
C VAL A 255 -5.60 2.74 3.80
N ILE A 256 -4.86 3.61 4.47
CA ILE A 256 -4.03 3.28 5.63
C ILE A 256 -4.77 3.68 6.91
N ASP A 257 -5.21 2.69 7.67
CA ASP A 257 -5.80 2.93 9.01
C ASP A 257 -4.70 3.01 10.07
N LYS A 258 -4.36 4.23 10.48
CA LYS A 258 -3.28 4.52 11.45
C LYS A 258 -3.84 4.78 12.86
N PRO A 259 -3.28 4.16 13.92
CA PRO A 259 -3.70 4.43 15.29
C PRO A 259 -3.01 5.65 15.92
N GLY A 260 -2.13 6.33 15.17
CA GLY A 260 -1.36 7.48 15.61
C GLY A 260 -1.35 8.61 14.58
N ARG A 261 -0.52 9.63 14.82
CA ARG A 261 -0.47 10.84 13.99
C ARG A 261 0.20 10.58 12.65
N SER A 262 1.40 10.00 12.67
CA SER A 262 2.11 9.62 11.44
C SER A 262 1.52 8.36 10.81
N ALA A 263 1.40 8.38 9.48
CA ALA A 263 0.99 7.22 8.70
C ALA A 263 2.00 6.05 8.73
N PHE A 264 3.25 6.28 9.15
CA PHE A 264 4.28 5.24 9.24
C PHE A 264 4.20 4.41 10.52
N GLN A 265 3.62 4.95 11.59
CA GLN A 265 3.66 4.33 12.90
C GLN A 265 2.62 3.23 13.04
N HIS A 266 3.09 1.98 13.19
CA HIS A 266 2.27 0.77 13.36
C HIS A 266 1.35 0.45 12.17
N THR A 267 1.82 0.73 10.95
CA THR A 267 1.12 0.41 9.69
C THR A 267 2.06 -0.32 8.72
N ASP A 268 1.52 -0.78 7.60
CA ASP A 268 2.26 -1.32 6.46
C ASP A 268 2.63 -0.24 5.42
N PHE A 269 2.39 1.05 5.70
CA PHE A 269 2.55 2.12 4.72
C PHE A 269 3.96 2.16 4.10
N LYS A 270 5.01 2.09 4.92
CA LYS A 270 6.40 2.05 4.43
C LYS A 270 6.66 0.83 3.55
N LEU A 271 6.13 -0.33 3.93
CA LEU A 271 6.29 -1.57 3.16
C LEU A 271 5.68 -1.40 1.77
N MET A 272 4.49 -0.82 1.68
CA MET A 272 3.78 -0.58 0.41
C MET A 272 4.55 0.38 -0.50
N LEU A 273 5.04 1.49 0.07
CA LEU A 273 5.87 2.45 -0.66
C LEU A 273 7.15 1.79 -1.20
N ASN A 274 7.85 1.03 -0.36
CA ASN A 274 9.10 0.36 -0.71
C ASN A 274 8.92 -0.70 -1.81
N ILE A 275 7.90 -1.57 -1.68
CA ILE A 275 7.61 -2.60 -2.69
C ILE A 275 7.31 -1.97 -4.05
N ARG A 276 6.65 -0.80 -4.05
CA ARG A 276 6.32 -0.08 -5.27
C ARG A 276 7.49 0.74 -5.84
N GLY A 277 8.59 0.91 -5.09
CA GLY A 277 9.74 1.71 -5.50
C GLY A 277 9.50 3.22 -5.40
N ILE A 278 8.59 3.66 -4.53
CA ILE A 278 8.33 5.09 -4.31
C ILE A 278 9.51 5.69 -3.54
N THR A 279 9.96 6.85 -3.98
CA THR A 279 11.01 7.65 -3.34
C THR A 279 10.54 9.08 -3.05
N ASN A 280 9.47 9.54 -3.70
CA ASN A 280 8.97 10.90 -3.60
C ASN A 280 7.53 10.89 -3.09
N LEU A 281 7.20 11.75 -2.12
CA LEU A 281 5.84 11.88 -1.57
C LEU A 281 5.34 13.31 -1.72
N ILE A 282 4.14 13.45 -2.29
CA ILE A 282 3.38 14.71 -2.28
C ILE A 282 2.29 14.55 -1.23
N ILE A 283 2.31 15.42 -0.22
CA ILE A 283 1.54 15.26 1.01
C ILE A 283 0.59 16.44 1.17
N CYS A 284 -0.69 16.12 1.40
CA CYS A 284 -1.75 17.09 1.68
C CYS A 284 -2.79 16.51 2.65
N GLY A 285 -3.78 17.30 3.06
CA GLY A 285 -4.83 16.87 3.99
C GLY A 285 -4.74 17.57 5.35
N VAL A 286 -5.20 16.90 6.42
CA VAL A 286 -5.39 17.54 7.73
C VAL A 286 -4.96 16.70 8.94
N THR A 287 -4.59 17.30 10.07
CA THR A 287 -4.22 18.73 10.19
C THR A 287 -2.77 18.95 9.77
N THR A 288 -2.45 20.14 9.24
CA THR A 288 -1.10 20.48 8.76
C THR A 288 -0.06 20.26 9.85
N ASP A 289 -0.30 20.79 11.04
CA ASP A 289 0.63 20.83 12.17
C ASP A 289 0.77 19.49 12.91
N VAL A 290 -0.21 18.58 12.76
CA VAL A 290 -0.23 17.29 13.46
C VAL A 290 0.00 16.13 12.50
N CYS A 291 -1.04 15.58 11.87
CA CYS A 291 -0.96 14.32 11.12
C CYS A 291 -0.16 14.46 9.83
N VAL A 292 -0.33 15.58 9.12
CA VAL A 292 0.41 15.87 7.89
C VAL A 292 1.90 15.99 8.18
N HIS A 293 2.27 16.88 9.10
CA HIS A 293 3.66 17.15 9.41
C HIS A 293 4.35 16.01 10.19
N SER A 294 3.63 15.26 11.03
CA SER A 294 4.18 14.03 11.64
C SER A 294 4.50 12.98 10.57
N THR A 295 3.60 12.79 9.60
CA THR A 295 3.84 11.85 8.49
C THR A 295 5.00 12.31 7.61
N MET A 296 5.11 13.62 7.33
CA MET A 296 6.19 14.19 6.54
C MET A 296 7.55 14.05 7.24
N ARG A 297 7.63 14.27 8.55
CA ARG A 297 8.87 14.07 9.33
C ARG A 297 9.31 12.62 9.32
N ASP A 298 8.39 11.68 9.56
CA ASP A 298 8.70 10.26 9.47
C ASP A 298 9.11 9.87 8.04
N ALA A 299 8.45 10.41 7.01
CA ALA A 299 8.83 10.16 5.62
C ALA A 299 10.26 10.65 5.33
N ASN A 300 10.58 11.88 5.75
CA ASN A 300 11.92 12.46 5.62
C ASN A 300 12.99 11.59 6.32
N ASP A 301 12.74 11.17 7.56
CA ASP A 301 13.66 10.31 8.32
C ASP A 301 13.80 8.90 7.70
N ASN A 302 12.81 8.48 6.90
CA ASN A 302 12.87 7.28 6.09
C ASN A 302 13.46 7.49 4.68
N ASN A 303 14.04 8.66 4.41
CA ASN A 303 14.68 9.09 3.17
C ASN A 303 13.74 9.26 1.97
N PHE A 304 12.46 9.55 2.20
CA PHE A 304 11.57 10.01 1.12
C PHE A 304 11.77 11.50 0.87
N ASP A 305 11.88 11.90 -0.40
CA ASP A 305 11.86 13.31 -0.79
C ASP A 305 10.41 13.82 -0.73
N CYS A 306 10.13 14.82 0.10
CA CYS A 306 8.76 15.20 0.46
C CYS A 306 8.39 16.60 -0.03
N LEU A 307 7.18 16.73 -0.58
CA LEU A 307 6.57 18.00 -0.95
C LEU A 307 5.27 18.20 -0.15
N LEU A 308 5.23 19.22 0.70
CA LEU A 308 4.00 19.68 1.33
C LEU A 308 3.22 20.59 0.38
N VAL A 309 1.93 20.31 0.20
CA VAL A 309 1.04 21.19 -0.58
C VAL A 309 0.27 22.11 0.36
N GLU A 310 0.72 23.35 0.50
CA GLU A 310 0.24 24.26 1.54
C GLU A 310 -1.23 24.64 1.35
N ASP A 311 -1.66 24.95 0.14
CA ASP A 311 -3.06 25.32 -0.16
C ASP A 311 -4.04 24.12 -0.23
N ALA A 312 -3.51 22.90 -0.12
CA ALA A 312 -4.27 21.66 0.01
C ALA A 312 -4.11 21.03 1.41
N SER A 313 -3.60 21.79 2.38
CA SER A 313 -3.46 21.36 3.76
C SER A 313 -4.01 22.43 4.70
N ALA A 314 -4.61 22.03 5.82
CA ALA A 314 -5.10 23.00 6.81
C ALA A 314 -4.89 22.50 8.23
N ALA A 315 -4.66 23.43 9.16
CA ALA A 315 -4.79 23.19 10.59
C ALA A 315 -6.09 23.80 11.12
N SER A 316 -6.48 23.43 12.34
CA SER A 316 -7.64 24.05 13.01
C SER A 316 -7.44 25.54 13.25
N GLU A 317 -6.19 25.99 13.36
CA GLU A 317 -5.82 27.39 13.55
C GLU A 317 -4.73 27.81 12.56
N GLU A 318 -4.90 28.98 11.95
CA GLU A 318 -4.01 29.46 10.87
C GLU A 318 -2.54 29.52 11.29
N HIS A 319 -2.26 30.04 12.50
CA HIS A 319 -0.89 30.19 12.97
C HIS A 319 -0.14 28.85 13.12
N LEU A 320 -0.85 27.76 13.42
CA LEU A 320 -0.29 26.40 13.49
C LEU A 320 0.03 25.87 12.08
N HIS A 321 -0.86 26.12 11.11
CA HIS A 321 -0.62 25.83 9.71
C HIS A 321 0.62 26.56 9.20
N THR A 322 0.68 27.88 9.38
CA THR A 322 1.83 28.71 8.96
C THR A 322 3.12 28.20 9.58
N HIS A 323 3.15 27.93 10.89
CA HIS A 323 4.36 27.46 11.56
C HIS A 323 4.84 26.11 11.02
N ALA A 324 3.93 25.16 10.78
CA ALA A 324 4.26 23.87 10.20
C ALA A 324 4.86 24.03 8.80
N VAL A 325 4.23 24.85 7.95
CA VAL A 325 4.72 25.18 6.60
C VAL A 325 6.11 25.82 6.63
N GLU A 326 6.33 26.82 7.48
CA GLU A 326 7.64 27.48 7.58
C GLU A 326 8.73 26.54 8.09
N SER A 327 8.39 25.65 9.03
CA SER A 327 9.36 24.71 9.59
C SER A 327 9.87 23.68 8.57
N VAL A 328 9.06 23.35 7.54
CA VAL A 328 9.51 22.49 6.42
C VAL A 328 10.66 23.15 5.66
N LYS A 329 10.57 24.46 5.44
CA LYS A 329 11.52 25.24 4.63
C LYS A 329 12.78 25.63 5.38
N ALA A 330 12.81 25.47 6.71
CA ALA A 330 13.96 25.80 7.55
C ALA A 330 15.21 25.01 7.11
N GLU A 331 16.39 25.56 7.40
CA GLU A 331 17.70 24.93 7.12
C GLU A 331 17.88 24.41 5.68
N GLY A 332 17.28 25.11 4.70
CA GLY A 332 17.38 24.71 3.29
C GLY A 332 16.42 23.60 2.88
N GLY A 333 15.37 23.36 3.67
CA GLY A 333 14.33 22.37 3.39
C GLY A 333 14.51 21.11 4.23
N ILE A 334 14.67 21.28 5.55
CA ILE A 334 15.01 20.23 6.52
C ILE A 334 14.04 19.03 6.52
N PHE A 335 12.79 19.24 6.11
CA PHE A 335 11.79 18.17 5.95
C PHE A 335 11.33 17.96 4.50
N GLY A 336 11.90 18.71 3.55
CA GLY A 336 11.47 18.71 2.15
C GLY A 336 11.25 20.11 1.59
N ALA A 337 10.30 20.22 0.68
CA ALA A 337 9.90 21.48 0.07
C ALA A 337 8.38 21.74 0.24
N VAL A 338 7.96 22.97 -0.05
CA VAL A 338 6.57 23.43 -0.03
C VAL A 338 6.21 23.97 -1.41
N SER A 339 5.04 23.60 -1.91
CA SER A 339 4.46 24.20 -3.12
C SER A 339 2.94 24.31 -3.01
N THR A 340 2.31 24.77 -4.09
CA THR A 340 0.88 24.94 -4.21
C THR A 340 0.29 24.01 -5.26
N THR A 341 -1.01 23.78 -5.15
CA THR A 341 -1.79 22.99 -6.10
C THR A 341 -1.59 23.48 -7.52
N ASP A 342 -1.69 24.79 -7.74
CA ASP A 342 -1.57 25.41 -9.08
C ASP A 342 -0.18 25.16 -9.71
N ARG A 343 0.89 25.18 -8.92
CA ARG A 343 2.26 24.89 -9.40
C ARG A 343 2.46 23.42 -9.76
N ILE A 344 1.90 22.50 -8.97
CA ILE A 344 1.92 21.06 -9.27
C ILE A 344 1.15 20.78 -10.56
N LEU A 345 -0.05 21.36 -10.70
CA LEU A 345 -0.87 21.26 -11.89
C LEU A 345 -0.13 21.80 -13.12
N ALA A 346 0.57 22.93 -13.01
CA ALA A 346 1.37 23.48 -14.10
C ALA A 346 2.53 22.55 -14.50
N ALA A 347 3.28 22.03 -13.51
CA ALA A 347 4.43 21.15 -13.76
C ALA A 347 4.03 19.84 -14.48
N LEU A 348 2.88 19.28 -14.12
CA LEU A 348 2.36 18.04 -14.70
C LEU A 348 1.48 18.24 -15.95
N GLY A 349 0.77 19.36 -16.05
CA GLY A 349 -0.17 19.66 -17.14
C GLY A 349 0.45 20.34 -18.37
N ALA A 350 1.54 21.11 -18.21
CA ALA A 350 2.18 21.83 -19.32
C ALA A 350 2.86 20.92 -20.36
N LYS A 351 3.01 19.62 -20.08
CA LYS A 351 3.74 18.68 -20.96
C LYS A 351 2.84 17.93 -21.95
N GLU A 352 1.51 18.00 -21.84
CA GLU A 352 0.62 17.38 -22.85
C GLU A 352 0.58 18.18 -24.17
N SER A 353 0.80 19.49 -24.13
CA SER A 353 0.66 20.38 -25.29
C SER A 353 1.90 20.46 -26.21
N GLY A 354 3.00 19.79 -25.86
CA GLY A 354 4.24 19.75 -26.66
C GLY A 354 4.23 18.80 -27.87
N GLY A 355 3.17 18.02 -28.07
CA GLY A 355 3.10 16.96 -29.09
C GLY A 355 2.49 17.35 -30.45
N LEU A 356 1.80 18.48 -30.58
CA LEU A 356 1.26 18.91 -31.87
C LEU A 356 2.27 19.80 -32.62
N LYS A 357 3.19 19.17 -33.34
CA LYS A 357 3.85 19.84 -34.47
C LYS A 357 2.73 20.30 -35.43
N ARG A 358 2.57 21.62 -35.57
CA ARG A 358 1.82 22.22 -36.69
C ARG A 358 2.37 21.63 -37.97
N LEU A 359 1.59 20.78 -38.63
CA LEU A 359 1.73 20.60 -40.07
C LEU A 359 1.29 21.94 -40.67
N SER A 360 2.27 22.72 -41.08
CA SER A 360 2.07 23.90 -41.91
C SER A 360 1.30 23.47 -43.15
N ALA A 361 0.10 24.02 -43.32
CA ALA A 361 -0.58 24.00 -44.60
C ALA A 361 0.28 24.82 -45.58
N GLY A 362 0.92 24.11 -46.49
CA GLY A 362 1.77 24.64 -47.54
C GLY A 362 2.21 23.47 -48.40
N ASP A 363 1.37 23.11 -49.36
CA ASP A 363 1.81 23.01 -50.75
C ASP A 363 0.60 22.99 -51.69
N GLN A 364 0.71 23.87 -52.69
CA GLN A 364 -0.20 24.09 -53.80
C GLN A 364 -0.14 22.89 -54.76
N PHE A 365 -1.28 22.48 -55.31
CA PHE A 365 -1.61 22.51 -56.75
C PHE A 365 -3.02 21.95 -56.98
#